data_AF-A0A392M3N1-F1
#
_entry.id   AF-A0A392M3N1-F1
#
_cell.length_a   1.000
_cell.length_b   1.000
_cell.length_c   1.000
_cell.angle_alpha   90.00
_cell.angle_beta   90.00
_cell.angle_gamma   90.00
#
_symmetry.space_group_name_H-M   'P 1'
#
loop_
_entity.id
_entity.type
_entity.pdbx_description
1 polymer ?
#
loop_
_entity_poly.entity_id
_entity_poly.type
_entity_poly.pdbx_seq_one_letter_code
_entity_poly.pdbx_strand_id
1 'polypeptide(L)'
;MYRYKDDVYDRIWFPYELSGDWRRLSTTLNNDELVQNGYKLPAIVLSTAVTPINASAPLQFHWDADNVNDQYYLYRHFNEVEKLVGNETRAFDITVNGHSFYGPEIPEYQSAFTVFSTRSITPAAKRYQVTLTKTKNSTLPPIINAIEVYKVKDFSQSETQQNDVNTVTNIKNAYGVTRNWQGDPCGPVKYMWEGLNCSFNGLNPPRIISLNLSSSGLTGQIHYSISQLTMLQYLDLSNNSLNGPLPVFLNKLKSLKVLNVARNKLTGLVPPELLDRSKTDSLSL
;
A
#
# COMPACT_ATOMS: atom_id res chain seq x y z
N MET A 1 -16.77 -3.90 -4.39
CA MET A 1 -15.42 -3.37 -4.15
C MET A 1 -15.40 -2.83 -2.73
N TYR A 2 -14.45 -3.28 -1.90
CA TYR A 2 -14.31 -2.83 -0.50
C TYR A 2 -13.02 -2.03 -0.35
N ARG A 3 -13.06 -0.91 0.39
CA ARG A 3 -11.98 0.09 0.52
C ARG A 3 -12.17 0.99 1.74
N TYR A 4 -11.12 1.69 2.20
CA TYR A 4 -11.06 2.81 3.18
C TYR A 4 -11.83 2.65 4.49
N LYS A 5 -13.16 2.60 4.44
CA LYS A 5 -14.03 2.35 5.60
C LYS A 5 -13.94 0.90 6.09
N ASP A 6 -13.61 -0.02 5.18
CA ASP A 6 -13.63 -1.46 5.47
C ASP A 6 -12.24 -1.98 5.87
N ASP A 7 -11.16 -1.41 5.30
CA ASP A 7 -9.78 -1.91 5.44
C ASP A 7 -8.83 -0.82 5.98
N VAL A 8 -8.22 -1.09 7.13
CA VAL A 8 -7.32 -0.16 7.84
C VAL A 8 -6.05 0.19 7.07
N TYR A 9 -5.67 -0.62 6.07
CA TYR A 9 -4.53 -0.39 5.20
C TYR A 9 -4.94 0.15 3.82
N ASP A 10 -6.22 0.48 3.62
CA ASP A 10 -6.79 0.98 2.36
C ASP A 10 -6.51 0.08 1.14
N ARG A 11 -6.40 -1.23 1.35
CA ARG A 11 -6.34 -2.19 0.24
C ARG A 11 -7.67 -2.19 -0.52
N ILE A 12 -7.58 -2.40 -1.83
CA ILE A 12 -8.75 -2.49 -2.71
C ILE A 12 -9.05 -3.95 -2.97
N TRP A 13 -10.21 -4.41 -2.49
CA TRP A 13 -10.67 -5.78 -2.70
C TRP A 13 -11.70 -5.81 -3.84
N PHE A 14 -11.33 -6.50 -4.93
CA PHE A 14 -12.18 -6.73 -6.08
C PHE A 14 -12.89 -8.07 -5.96
N PRO A 15 -14.19 -8.17 -6.26
CA PRO A 15 -14.85 -9.46 -6.38
C PRO A 15 -14.23 -10.22 -7.56
N TYR A 16 -13.89 -11.49 -7.33
CA TYR A 16 -13.45 -12.36 -8.41
C TYR A 16 -14.67 -12.77 -9.25
N GLU A 17 -14.54 -12.76 -10.57
CA GLU A 17 -15.60 -13.24 -11.47
C GLU A 17 -15.83 -14.73 -11.22
N LEU A 18 -17.06 -15.08 -10.84
CA LEU A 18 -17.40 -16.48 -10.56
C LEU A 18 -17.37 -17.28 -11.86
N SER A 19 -16.49 -18.29 -11.91
CA SER A 19 -16.61 -19.37 -12.88
C SER A 19 -17.96 -20.08 -12.70
N GLY A 20 -18.54 -20.57 -13.80
CA GLY A 20 -19.77 -21.37 -13.77
C GLY A 20 -19.65 -22.65 -12.94
N ASP A 21 -18.43 -23.10 -12.62
CA ASP A 21 -18.15 -24.29 -11.82
C ASP A 21 -18.12 -24.03 -10.31
N TRP A 22 -18.25 -22.77 -9.88
CA TRP A 22 -18.11 -22.36 -8.48
C TRP A 22 -19.41 -21.82 -7.91
N ARG A 23 -19.57 -21.98 -6.60
CA ARG A 23 -20.63 -21.32 -5.82
C ARG A 23 -20.03 -20.46 -4.73
N ARG A 24 -20.74 -19.40 -4.38
CA ARG A 24 -20.39 -18.49 -3.29
C ARG A 24 -21.00 -19.01 -1.98
N LEU A 25 -20.21 -18.94 -0.92
CA LEU A 25 -20.60 -19.13 0.45
C LEU A 25 -20.52 -17.79 1.20
N SER A 26 -21.34 -17.61 2.22
CA SER A 26 -21.33 -16.40 3.04
C SER A 26 -21.78 -16.68 4.46
N THR A 27 -21.24 -15.92 5.40
CA THR A 27 -21.68 -15.87 6.79
C THR A 27 -21.86 -14.42 7.24
N THR A 28 -22.56 -14.20 8.35
CA THR A 28 -22.58 -12.89 9.01
C THR A 28 -21.34 -12.81 9.89
N LEU A 29 -20.45 -11.86 9.59
CA LEU A 29 -19.21 -11.65 10.32
C LEU A 29 -18.93 -10.16 10.44
N ASN A 30 -18.73 -9.69 11.67
CA ASN A 30 -18.25 -8.34 11.95
C ASN A 30 -16.77 -8.37 12.40
N ASN A 31 -16.13 -7.20 12.45
CA ASN A 31 -14.72 -7.10 12.82
C ASN A 31 -14.44 -7.46 14.29
N ASP A 32 -15.45 -7.38 15.17
CA ASP A 32 -15.31 -7.65 16.61
C ASP A 32 -15.36 -9.15 16.91
N GLU A 33 -16.06 -9.94 16.08
CA GLU A 33 -16.19 -11.39 16.19
C GLU A 33 -15.06 -12.16 15.50
N LEU A 34 -14.41 -11.55 14.51
CA LEU A 34 -13.34 -12.18 13.75
C LEU A 34 -12.03 -12.19 14.56
N VAL A 35 -11.50 -13.37 14.84
CA VAL A 35 -10.13 -13.51 15.35
C VAL A 35 -9.15 -13.08 14.27
N GLN A 36 -8.55 -11.90 14.45
CA GLN A 36 -7.69 -11.26 13.47
C GLN A 36 -6.25 -11.80 13.50
N ASN A 37 -5.59 -11.78 12.34
CA ASN A 37 -4.15 -11.98 12.23
C ASN A 37 -3.41 -10.65 11.92
N GLY A 38 -2.08 -10.70 11.78
CA GLY A 38 -1.26 -9.52 11.53
C GLY A 38 -1.59 -8.72 10.27
N TYR A 39 -2.28 -9.33 9.30
CA TYR A 39 -2.71 -8.69 8.05
C TYR A 39 -4.00 -7.88 8.20
N LYS A 40 -4.68 -7.96 9.35
CA LYS A 40 -5.91 -7.21 9.68
C LYS A 40 -6.89 -7.15 8.51
N LEU A 41 -7.29 -8.33 8.03
CA LEU A 41 -8.19 -8.44 6.89
C LEU A 41 -9.59 -7.96 7.28
N PRO A 42 -10.28 -7.24 6.39
CA PRO A 42 -11.59 -6.72 6.71
C PRO A 42 -12.62 -7.87 6.78
N ALA A 43 -13.42 -7.92 7.85
CA ALA A 43 -14.41 -8.99 8.06
C ALA A 43 -15.36 -9.14 6.86
N ILE A 44 -15.70 -8.05 6.18
CA ILE A 44 -16.57 -8.10 5.00
C ILE A 44 -15.97 -8.91 3.84
N VAL A 45 -14.65 -8.97 3.71
CA VAL A 45 -13.96 -9.84 2.73
C VAL A 45 -13.96 -11.28 3.21
N LEU A 46 -13.64 -11.51 4.48
CA LEU A 46 -13.61 -12.86 5.06
C LEU A 46 -15.00 -13.46 5.35
N SER A 47 -16.06 -12.65 5.29
CA SER A 47 -17.45 -13.08 5.43
C SER A 47 -17.93 -13.92 4.25
N THR A 48 -17.19 -13.92 3.14
CA THR A 48 -17.55 -14.66 1.93
C THR A 48 -16.40 -15.53 1.46
N ALA A 49 -16.75 -16.65 0.84
CA ALA A 49 -15.79 -17.56 0.21
C ALA A 49 -16.36 -18.14 -1.07
N VAL A 50 -15.50 -18.74 -1.89
CA VAL A 50 -15.90 -19.55 -3.04
C VAL A 50 -15.51 -21.01 -2.84
N THR A 51 -16.32 -21.91 -3.37
CA THR A 51 -16.11 -23.36 -3.33
C THR A 51 -16.59 -24.00 -4.64
N PRO A 52 -16.00 -25.10 -5.11
CA PRO A 52 -16.50 -25.78 -6.31
C PRO A 52 -17.91 -26.35 -6.08
N ILE A 53 -18.74 -26.33 -7.13
CA ILE A 53 -20.08 -26.95 -7.13
C ILE A 53 -19.95 -28.47 -7.01
N ASN A 54 -19.01 -29.06 -7.75
CA ASN A 54 -18.65 -30.47 -7.60
C ASN A 54 -17.75 -30.63 -6.38
N ALA A 55 -18.24 -31.32 -5.34
CA ALA A 55 -17.55 -31.49 -4.07
C ALA A 55 -16.20 -32.22 -4.16
N SER A 56 -15.94 -32.94 -5.26
CA SER A 56 -14.67 -33.63 -5.52
C SER A 56 -13.74 -32.85 -6.45
N ALA A 57 -14.22 -31.78 -7.09
CA ALA A 57 -13.41 -30.95 -7.97
C ALA A 57 -12.45 -30.06 -7.14
N PRO A 58 -11.27 -29.73 -7.68
CA PRO A 58 -10.41 -28.74 -7.06
C PRO A 58 -10.93 -27.32 -7.33
N LEU A 59 -10.46 -26.36 -6.52
CA LEU A 59 -10.61 -24.94 -6.82
C LEU A 59 -9.33 -24.44 -7.50
N GLN A 60 -9.47 -23.78 -8.66
CA GLN A 60 -8.34 -23.42 -9.51
C GLN A 60 -8.39 -21.98 -10.03
N PHE A 61 -7.38 -21.20 -9.72
CA PHE A 61 -7.23 -19.85 -10.28
C PHE A 61 -5.87 -19.71 -10.94
N HIS A 62 -5.80 -18.84 -11.93
CA HIS A 62 -4.56 -18.62 -12.67
C HIS A 62 -4.39 -17.16 -13.06
N TRP A 63 -3.16 -16.80 -13.35
CA TRP A 63 -2.80 -15.59 -14.08
C TRP A 63 -1.63 -15.89 -15.01
N ASP A 64 -1.54 -15.11 -16.08
CA ASP A 64 -0.42 -15.19 -17.00
C ASP A 64 0.58 -14.09 -16.65
N ALA A 65 1.87 -14.42 -16.65
CA ALA A 65 2.94 -13.47 -16.40
C ALA A 65 3.26 -12.67 -17.66
N ASP A 66 3.54 -11.37 -17.49
CA ASP A 66 4.00 -10.51 -18.60
C ASP A 66 5.35 -11.01 -19.16
N ASN A 67 6.23 -11.46 -18.27
CA ASN A 67 7.53 -12.04 -18.58
C ASN A 67 7.73 -13.33 -17.77
N VAL A 68 8.31 -14.36 -18.36
CA VAL A 68 8.57 -15.65 -17.69
C VAL A 68 9.46 -15.51 -16.45
N ASN A 69 10.32 -14.49 -16.40
CA ASN A 69 11.21 -14.22 -15.28
C ASN A 69 10.58 -13.35 -14.19
N ASP A 70 9.32 -12.92 -14.37
CA ASP A 70 8.61 -12.17 -13.35
C ASP A 70 8.52 -13.00 -12.07
N GLN A 71 8.86 -12.39 -10.94
CA GLN A 71 8.76 -13.01 -9.65
C GLN A 71 7.44 -12.61 -8.99
N TYR A 72 6.71 -13.60 -8.46
CA TYR A 72 5.45 -13.37 -7.78
C TYR A 72 5.51 -13.88 -6.34
N TYR A 73 4.89 -13.12 -5.44
CA TYR A 73 4.56 -13.53 -4.09
C TYR A 73 3.04 -13.66 -3.98
N LEU A 74 2.59 -14.65 -3.23
CA LEU A 74 1.17 -14.98 -3.13
C LEU A 74 0.76 -15.03 -1.68
N TYR A 75 -0.41 -14.47 -1.39
CA TYR A 75 -1.06 -14.46 -0.09
C TYR A 75 -2.49 -14.95 -0.30
N ARG A 76 -2.90 -15.98 0.44
CA ARG A 76 -4.27 -16.50 0.42
C ARG A 76 -4.84 -16.38 1.81
N HIS A 77 -6.07 -15.92 1.88
CA HIS A 77 -6.74 -15.63 3.12
C HIS A 77 -7.93 -16.57 3.29
N PHE A 78 -8.01 -17.15 4.47
CA PHE A 78 -8.97 -18.16 4.84
C PHE A 78 -9.71 -17.75 6.11
N ASN A 79 -11.00 -18.03 6.10
CA ASN A 79 -11.89 -18.04 7.25
C ASN A 79 -12.99 -19.05 6.88
N GLU A 80 -13.21 -20.06 7.72
CA GLU A 80 -14.34 -20.96 7.50
C GLU A 80 -15.63 -20.16 7.67
N VAL A 81 -16.50 -20.25 6.67
CA VAL A 81 -17.77 -19.50 6.61
C VAL A 81 -18.97 -20.40 6.92
N GLU A 82 -18.80 -21.72 6.91
CA GLU A 82 -19.82 -22.68 7.31
C GLU A 82 -19.51 -23.21 8.71
N LYS A 83 -20.46 -23.12 9.65
CA LYS A 83 -20.28 -23.73 10.97
C LYS A 83 -20.44 -25.25 10.84
N LEU A 84 -19.31 -25.95 10.74
CA LEU A 84 -19.27 -27.40 10.51
C LEU A 84 -19.95 -28.15 11.67
N VAL A 85 -20.78 -29.15 11.35
CA VAL A 85 -21.53 -29.94 12.35
C VAL A 85 -21.27 -31.45 12.23
N GLY A 86 -21.32 -32.16 13.36
CA GLY A 86 -21.13 -33.61 13.39
C GLY A 86 -19.72 -34.02 12.93
N ASN A 87 -19.67 -34.83 11.86
CA ASN A 87 -18.42 -35.34 11.28
C ASN A 87 -17.95 -34.51 10.07
N GLU A 88 -18.53 -33.34 9.84
CA GLU A 88 -18.09 -32.45 8.76
C GLU A 88 -16.70 -31.92 9.04
N THR A 89 -15.82 -32.13 8.07
CA THR A 89 -14.44 -31.64 8.06
C THR A 89 -14.15 -30.96 6.73
N ARG A 90 -13.33 -29.90 6.78
CA ARG A 90 -12.73 -29.28 5.61
C ARG A 90 -11.21 -29.25 5.74
N ALA A 91 -10.53 -29.95 4.85
CA ALA A 91 -9.08 -29.96 4.77
C ALA A 91 -8.63 -30.10 3.31
N PHE A 92 -7.71 -29.24 2.85
CA PHE A 92 -7.27 -29.23 1.46
C PHE A 92 -5.79 -28.87 1.31
N ASP A 93 -5.15 -29.43 0.29
CA ASP A 93 -3.77 -29.13 -0.08
C ASP A 93 -3.73 -28.01 -1.11
N ILE A 94 -2.72 -27.16 -1.02
CA ILE A 94 -2.48 -26.03 -1.92
C ILE A 94 -1.24 -26.35 -2.75
N THR A 95 -1.39 -26.30 -4.06
CA THR A 95 -0.28 -26.44 -5.01
C THR A 95 -0.22 -25.24 -5.94
N VAL A 96 0.99 -24.93 -6.42
CA VAL A 96 1.21 -23.93 -7.47
C VAL A 96 2.00 -24.58 -8.60
N ASN A 97 1.46 -24.55 -9.82
CA ASN A 97 2.00 -25.25 -10.99
C ASN A 97 2.28 -26.74 -10.72
N GLY A 98 1.42 -27.40 -9.93
CA GLY A 98 1.56 -28.80 -9.55
C GLY A 98 2.59 -29.07 -8.44
N HIS A 99 3.36 -28.07 -8.01
CA HIS A 99 4.28 -28.20 -6.88
C HIS A 99 3.56 -27.92 -5.56
N SER A 100 3.87 -28.74 -4.54
CA SER A 100 3.34 -28.53 -3.19
C SER A 100 3.74 -27.16 -2.67
N PHE A 101 2.76 -26.40 -2.19
CA PHE A 101 2.96 -25.07 -1.67
C PHE A 101 2.70 -25.03 -0.16
N TYR A 102 1.54 -25.53 0.27
CA TYR A 102 1.15 -25.61 1.67
C TYR A 102 0.05 -26.66 1.82
N GLY A 103 0.01 -27.38 2.93
CA GLY A 103 -1.10 -28.32 3.18
C GLY A 103 -0.81 -29.34 4.28
N PRO A 104 -1.88 -29.92 4.87
CA PRO A 104 -3.27 -29.55 4.62
C PRO A 104 -3.64 -28.23 5.34
N GLU A 105 -4.36 -27.35 4.65
CA GLU A 105 -5.01 -26.19 5.23
C GLU A 105 -6.35 -26.62 5.85
N ILE A 106 -6.61 -26.19 7.08
CA ILE A 106 -7.83 -26.48 7.84
C ILE A 106 -8.37 -25.14 8.37
N PRO A 107 -9.23 -24.44 7.60
CA PRO A 107 -9.76 -23.15 8.01
C PRO A 107 -10.63 -23.28 9.26
N GLU A 108 -10.45 -22.35 10.20
CA GLU A 108 -11.27 -22.27 11.42
C GLU A 108 -12.40 -21.25 11.25
N TYR A 109 -13.55 -21.51 11.90
CA TYR A 109 -14.71 -20.63 11.82
C TYR A 109 -14.46 -19.35 12.62
N GLN A 110 -14.73 -18.20 12.00
CA GLN A 110 -14.50 -16.86 12.58
C GLN A 110 -13.03 -16.58 12.93
N SER A 111 -12.08 -17.19 12.21
CA SER A 111 -10.65 -17.03 12.44
C SER A 111 -9.92 -16.73 11.13
N ALA A 112 -9.23 -15.59 11.08
CA ALA A 112 -8.48 -15.17 9.91
C ALA A 112 -7.13 -15.88 9.85
N PHE A 113 -6.92 -16.73 8.85
CA PHE A 113 -5.63 -17.33 8.56
C PHE A 113 -5.09 -16.88 7.20
N THR A 114 -3.78 -16.61 7.13
CA THR A 114 -3.12 -16.21 5.89
C THR A 114 -1.97 -17.15 5.61
N VAL A 115 -2.08 -17.90 4.52
CA VAL A 115 -0.96 -18.64 3.96
C VAL A 115 -0.25 -17.71 2.98
N PHE A 116 1.06 -17.50 3.11
CA PHE A 116 1.87 -16.63 2.25
C PHE A 116 3.16 -17.31 1.77
N SER A 117 3.74 -16.83 0.66
CA SER A 117 5.03 -17.31 0.17
C SER A 117 6.17 -16.49 0.79
N THR A 118 7.17 -17.15 1.37
CA THR A 118 8.38 -16.49 1.91
C THR A 118 9.45 -16.21 0.85
N ARG A 119 9.33 -16.86 -0.31
CA ARG A 119 10.16 -16.67 -1.51
C ARG A 119 9.25 -16.45 -2.71
N SER A 120 9.82 -15.93 -3.80
CA SER A 120 9.09 -15.87 -5.06
C SER A 120 8.66 -17.27 -5.49
N ILE A 121 7.47 -17.36 -6.07
CA ILE A 121 6.95 -18.62 -6.58
C ILE A 121 7.79 -19.00 -7.79
N THR A 122 8.49 -20.13 -7.67
CA THR A 122 9.31 -20.76 -8.71
C THR A 122 8.66 -22.05 -9.19
N PRO A 123 8.97 -22.52 -10.42
CA PRO A 123 9.86 -21.90 -11.41
C PRO A 123 9.23 -20.72 -12.16
N ALA A 124 10.08 -20.00 -12.90
CA ALA A 124 9.68 -19.06 -13.96
C ALA A 124 8.66 -19.73 -14.89
N ALA A 125 7.46 -19.15 -14.99
CA ALA A 125 6.37 -19.72 -15.79
C ALA A 125 5.61 -18.63 -16.51
N LYS A 126 5.15 -18.93 -17.73
CA LYS A 126 4.23 -18.04 -18.47
C LYS A 126 2.86 -17.97 -17.78
N ARG A 127 2.46 -19.03 -17.10
CA ARG A 127 1.19 -19.15 -16.39
C ARG A 127 1.42 -19.72 -15.01
N TYR A 128 0.84 -19.06 -14.02
CA TYR A 128 0.80 -19.54 -12.64
C TYR A 128 -0.61 -20.06 -12.36
N GLN A 129 -0.72 -21.33 -12.06
CA GLN A 129 -1.96 -22.02 -11.73
C GLN A 129 -1.88 -22.48 -10.28
N VAL A 130 -2.81 -22.01 -9.47
CA VAL A 130 -2.93 -22.41 -8.08
C VAL A 130 -4.13 -23.32 -7.94
N THR A 131 -3.92 -24.45 -7.29
CA THR A 131 -4.93 -25.50 -7.15
C THR A 131 -5.09 -25.84 -5.68
N LEU A 132 -6.31 -25.71 -5.17
CA LEU A 132 -6.72 -26.20 -3.86
C LEU A 132 -7.44 -27.53 -4.07
N THR A 133 -6.92 -28.60 -3.48
CA THR A 133 -7.42 -29.96 -3.66
C THR A 133 -7.89 -30.54 -2.33
N LYS A 134 -9.14 -30.97 -2.29
CA LYS A 134 -9.72 -31.65 -1.14
C LYS A 134 -8.86 -32.86 -0.73
N THR A 135 -8.50 -32.96 0.55
CA THR A 135 -7.80 -34.15 1.07
C THR A 135 -8.74 -35.35 1.15
N LYS A 136 -8.19 -36.57 1.20
CA LYS A 136 -8.97 -37.81 1.29
C LYS A 136 -9.89 -37.88 2.52
N ASN A 137 -9.48 -37.25 3.62
CA ASN A 137 -10.20 -37.27 4.90
C ASN A 137 -11.17 -36.09 5.07
N SER A 138 -11.18 -35.15 4.14
CA SER A 138 -12.11 -34.03 4.15
C SER A 138 -13.48 -34.49 3.67
N THR A 139 -14.54 -34.03 4.31
CA THR A 139 -15.92 -34.25 3.82
C THR A 139 -16.36 -33.15 2.85
N LEU A 140 -15.86 -31.93 3.05
CA LEU A 140 -16.25 -30.75 2.29
C LEU A 140 -15.19 -30.35 1.25
N PRO A 141 -15.60 -29.69 0.15
CA PRO A 141 -14.68 -29.14 -0.85
C PRO A 141 -13.80 -28.00 -0.28
N PRO A 142 -12.70 -27.63 -0.96
CA PRO A 142 -11.89 -26.49 -0.57
C PRO A 142 -12.67 -25.16 -0.60
N ILE A 143 -12.20 -24.19 0.18
CA ILE A 143 -12.70 -22.80 0.15
C ILE A 143 -11.54 -21.83 0.06
N ILE A 144 -11.82 -20.63 -0.46
CA ILE A 144 -10.92 -19.48 -0.34
C ILE A 144 -11.76 -18.20 -0.22
N ASN A 145 -11.35 -17.30 0.67
CA ASN A 145 -12.05 -16.03 0.90
C ASN A 145 -11.45 -14.93 0.03
N ALA A 146 -10.13 -14.82 0.01
CA ALA A 146 -9.43 -13.82 -0.79
C ALA A 146 -8.00 -14.21 -1.15
N ILE A 147 -7.46 -13.53 -2.16
CA ILE A 147 -6.10 -13.73 -2.64
C ILE A 147 -5.46 -12.41 -3.04
N GLU A 148 -4.18 -12.25 -2.71
CA GLU A 148 -3.34 -11.15 -3.17
C GLU A 148 -2.12 -11.72 -3.92
N VAL A 149 -1.88 -11.18 -5.11
CA VAL A 149 -0.74 -11.54 -5.96
C VAL A 149 0.16 -10.31 -6.08
N TYR A 150 1.38 -10.40 -5.57
CA TYR A 150 2.37 -9.33 -5.64
C TYR A 150 3.42 -9.68 -6.67
N LYS A 151 3.63 -8.80 -7.65
CA LYS A 151 4.72 -8.92 -8.63
C LYS A 151 5.92 -8.10 -8.17
N VAL A 152 7.10 -8.72 -8.12
CA VAL A 152 8.35 -7.99 -7.90
C VAL A 152 8.59 -7.08 -9.09
N LYS A 153 8.79 -5.79 -8.80
CA LYS A 153 9.26 -4.81 -9.77
C LYS A 153 10.67 -4.43 -9.41
N ASP A 154 11.61 -4.89 -10.23
CA ASP A 154 12.98 -4.42 -10.17
C ASP A 154 13.03 -3.04 -10.86
N PHE A 155 13.37 -2.02 -10.08
CA PHE A 155 13.61 -0.70 -10.61
C PHE A 155 15.12 -0.51 -10.67
N SER A 156 15.65 -0.29 -11.86
CA SER A 156 17.06 0.07 -12.06
C SER A 156 17.45 1.43 -11.43
N GLN A 157 16.50 2.09 -10.76
CA GLN A 157 16.65 3.41 -10.16
C GLN A 157 17.05 3.24 -8.70
N SER A 158 18.02 4.04 -8.25
CA SER A 158 18.32 4.13 -6.82
C SER A 158 17.11 4.66 -6.03
N GLU A 159 16.95 4.15 -4.82
CA GLU A 159 15.98 4.66 -3.84
C GLU A 159 16.25 6.14 -3.52
N THR A 160 15.21 6.84 -3.07
CA THR A 160 15.30 8.23 -2.64
C THR A 160 16.33 8.36 -1.51
N GLN A 161 17.07 9.47 -1.49
CA GLN A 161 17.99 9.74 -0.38
C GLN A 161 17.28 9.65 0.97
N GLN A 162 17.78 8.80 1.88
CA GLN A 162 17.10 8.43 3.12
C GLN A 162 16.74 9.63 3.99
N ASN A 163 17.58 10.67 4.03
CA ASN A 163 17.27 11.89 4.78
C ASN A 163 16.02 12.61 4.26
N ASP A 164 15.82 12.64 2.94
CA ASP A 164 14.65 13.24 2.33
C ASP A 164 13.41 12.38 2.64
N VAL A 165 13.53 11.04 2.58
CA VAL A 165 12.46 10.08 2.97
C VAL A 165 12.00 10.32 4.41
N ASN A 166 12.94 10.36 5.35
CA ASN A 166 12.66 10.60 6.76
C ASN A 166 11.98 11.97 6.95
N THR A 167 12.43 12.98 6.21
CA THR A 167 11.91 14.34 6.30
C THR A 167 10.46 14.43 5.84
N VAL A 168 10.11 13.90 4.66
CA VAL A 168 8.72 13.94 4.20
C VAL A 168 7.80 13.04 5.01
N THR A 169 8.32 11.95 5.57
CA THR A 169 7.57 11.11 6.52
C THR A 169 7.24 11.87 7.80
N ASN A 170 8.19 12.66 8.33
CA ASN A 170 7.93 13.51 9.49
C ASN A 170 6.91 14.61 9.18
N ILE A 171 6.98 15.23 8.00
CA ILE A 171 5.99 16.23 7.55
C ILE A 171 4.61 15.59 7.42
N LYS A 172 4.53 14.39 6.82
CA LYS A 172 3.30 13.62 6.69
C LYS A 172 2.65 13.38 8.05
N ASN A 173 3.44 12.92 9.01
CA ASN A 173 2.96 12.60 10.36
C ASN A 173 2.57 13.86 11.13
N ALA A 174 3.35 14.94 11.04
CA ALA A 174 3.10 16.18 11.75
C ALA A 174 1.79 16.86 11.31
N TYR A 175 1.46 16.79 10.03
CA TYR A 175 0.26 17.42 9.49
C TYR A 175 -0.89 16.47 9.18
N GLY A 176 -0.70 15.16 9.34
CA GLY A 176 -1.70 14.16 8.94
C GLY A 176 -2.00 14.18 7.43
N VAL A 177 -0.98 14.42 6.59
CA VAL A 177 -1.17 14.49 5.13
C VAL A 177 -1.65 13.13 4.60
N THR A 178 -2.82 13.12 3.98
CA THR A 178 -3.45 11.94 3.40
C THR A 178 -3.45 12.04 1.88
N ARG A 179 -2.43 11.45 1.25
CA ARG A 179 -2.23 11.34 -0.21
C ARG A 179 -1.74 9.94 -0.56
N ASN A 180 -1.31 9.69 -1.79
CA ASN A 180 -0.62 8.46 -2.21
C ASN A 180 0.79 8.28 -1.57
N TRP A 181 1.06 8.92 -0.43
CA TRP A 181 2.36 8.95 0.23
C TRP A 181 2.65 7.64 0.97
N GLN A 182 2.91 6.56 0.22
CA GLN A 182 3.31 5.25 0.72
C GLN A 182 4.48 4.72 -0.12
N GLY A 183 5.45 4.06 0.53
CA GLY A 183 6.65 3.54 -0.14
C GLY A 183 7.76 4.60 -0.31
N ASP A 184 8.53 4.51 -1.39
CA ASP A 184 9.60 5.46 -1.70
C ASP A 184 9.02 6.76 -2.32
N PRO A 185 9.43 7.96 -1.87
CA PRO A 185 8.82 9.21 -2.33
C PRO A 185 9.03 9.55 -3.79
N CYS A 186 10.19 9.23 -4.35
CA CYS A 186 10.58 9.57 -5.72
C CYS A 186 10.46 8.38 -6.69
N GLY A 187 10.48 7.16 -6.15
CA GLY A 187 10.66 5.92 -6.88
C GLY A 187 9.49 4.94 -6.69
N PRO A 188 9.03 4.27 -7.75
CA PRO A 188 9.37 4.53 -9.16
C PRO A 188 8.73 5.83 -9.66
N VAL A 189 9.33 6.47 -10.67
CA VAL A 189 8.84 7.74 -11.25
C VAL A 189 7.34 7.72 -11.59
N LYS A 190 6.83 6.59 -12.07
CA LYS A 190 5.41 6.40 -12.42
C LYS A 190 4.47 6.52 -11.20
N TYR A 191 4.95 6.18 -10.00
CA TYR A 191 4.17 6.15 -8.76
C TYR A 191 4.73 7.11 -7.71
N MET A 192 5.45 8.15 -8.15
CA MET A 192 5.96 9.22 -7.29
C MET A 192 4.84 9.81 -6.42
N TRP A 193 5.19 10.19 -5.20
CA TRP A 193 4.25 10.82 -4.30
C TRP A 193 3.71 12.14 -4.87
N GLU A 194 2.40 12.31 -4.77
CA GLU A 194 1.67 13.45 -5.28
C GLU A 194 2.15 14.74 -4.60
N GLY A 195 2.47 15.73 -5.43
CA GLY A 195 3.00 17.02 -5.01
C GLY A 195 4.51 17.02 -4.77
N LEU A 196 5.21 15.91 -4.98
CA LEU A 196 6.66 15.89 -5.03
C LEU A 196 7.19 15.98 -6.46
N ASN A 197 8.40 16.50 -6.60
CA ASN A 197 9.25 16.26 -7.75
C ASN A 197 10.68 16.03 -7.26
N CYS A 198 11.41 15.16 -7.94
CA CYS A 198 12.75 14.73 -7.53
C CYS A 198 13.78 14.91 -8.63
N SER A 199 15.05 15.00 -8.23
CA SER A 199 16.18 15.01 -9.16
C SER A 199 16.48 13.60 -9.66
N PHE A 200 16.58 13.40 -10.98
CA PHE A 200 17.00 12.13 -11.58
C PHE A 200 18.23 12.37 -12.45
N ASN A 201 19.41 12.02 -11.96
CA ASN A 201 20.66 12.12 -12.73
C ASN A 201 21.35 10.76 -12.94
N GLY A 202 20.70 9.65 -12.54
CA GLY A 202 21.15 8.27 -12.76
C GLY A 202 22.39 7.83 -11.97
N LEU A 203 23.12 8.78 -11.35
CA LEU A 203 24.37 8.51 -10.63
C LEU A 203 24.20 8.61 -9.11
N ASN A 204 23.18 9.32 -8.64
CA ASN A 204 22.94 9.56 -7.22
C ASN A 204 21.50 9.20 -6.84
N PRO A 205 21.26 8.85 -5.56
CA PRO A 205 19.92 8.74 -5.00
C PRO A 205 19.08 9.99 -5.32
N PRO A 206 17.83 9.84 -5.81
CA PRO A 206 16.94 10.97 -6.03
C PRO A 206 16.80 11.85 -4.79
N ARG A 207 16.79 13.16 -4.99
CA ARG A 207 16.59 14.19 -3.96
C ARG A 207 15.31 14.94 -4.25
N ILE A 208 14.56 15.32 -3.22
CA ILE A 208 13.33 16.10 -3.37
C ILE A 208 13.69 17.54 -3.71
N ILE A 209 13.21 18.02 -4.86
CA ILE A 209 13.46 19.37 -5.36
C ILE A 209 12.18 20.22 -5.40
N SER A 210 11.00 19.61 -5.31
CA SER A 210 9.72 20.29 -5.23
C SER A 210 8.83 19.64 -4.19
N LEU A 211 8.18 20.46 -3.37
CA LEU A 211 7.17 20.03 -2.40
C LEU A 211 5.97 20.97 -2.49
N ASN A 212 4.87 20.45 -3.01
CA ASN A 212 3.58 21.13 -3.07
C ASN A 212 2.61 20.51 -2.05
N LEU A 213 2.37 21.26 -0.98
CA LEU A 213 1.36 20.99 0.04
C LEU A 213 0.27 22.05 0.04
N SER A 214 0.04 22.71 -1.10
CA SER A 214 -1.07 23.65 -1.23
C SER A 214 -2.40 22.94 -0.98
N SER A 215 -3.38 23.65 -0.43
CA SER A 215 -4.75 23.14 -0.21
C SER A 215 -4.82 21.79 0.52
N SER A 216 -3.90 21.55 1.45
CA SER A 216 -3.76 20.25 2.14
C SER A 216 -4.34 20.25 3.56
N GLY A 217 -5.10 21.29 3.91
CA GLY A 217 -5.70 21.43 5.24
C GLY A 217 -4.68 21.59 6.37
N LEU A 218 -3.45 22.03 6.06
CA LEU A 218 -2.39 22.12 7.07
C LEU A 218 -2.78 23.16 8.15
N THR A 219 -2.52 22.83 9.41
CA THR A 219 -2.75 23.71 10.56
C THR A 219 -1.50 23.81 11.44
N GLY A 220 -1.47 24.79 12.34
CA GLY A 220 -0.31 25.02 13.21
C GLY A 220 0.82 25.77 12.50
N GLN A 221 2.04 25.67 13.02
CA GLN A 221 3.20 26.37 12.47
C GLN A 221 3.86 25.59 11.33
N ILE A 222 4.69 26.26 10.53
CA ILE A 222 5.51 25.63 9.50
C ILE A 222 6.56 24.74 10.19
N HIS A 223 6.52 23.43 9.92
CA HIS A 223 7.26 22.41 10.64
C HIS A 223 8.76 22.45 10.31
N TYR A 224 9.62 22.37 11.33
CA TYR A 224 11.06 22.56 11.17
C TYR A 224 11.73 21.53 10.26
N SER A 225 11.15 20.31 10.14
CA SER A 225 11.72 19.26 9.28
C SER A 225 11.88 19.70 7.83
N ILE A 226 11.07 20.66 7.35
CA ILE A 226 11.21 21.22 5.99
C ILE A 226 12.64 21.74 5.75
N SER A 227 13.35 22.21 6.80
CA SER A 227 14.74 22.69 6.67
C SER A 227 15.74 21.60 6.24
N GLN A 228 15.36 20.32 6.30
CA GLN A 228 16.23 19.19 5.97
C GLN A 228 16.20 18.84 4.47
N LEU A 229 15.24 19.38 3.71
CA LEU A 229 15.18 19.23 2.25
C LEU A 229 16.14 20.21 1.57
N THR A 230 17.45 20.03 1.75
CA THR A 230 18.47 21.00 1.33
C THR A 230 18.55 21.25 -0.18
N MET A 231 18.03 20.32 -0.99
CA MET A 231 17.93 20.44 -2.45
C MET A 231 16.61 21.04 -2.93
N LEU A 232 15.71 21.42 -2.02
CA LEU A 232 14.40 21.96 -2.35
C LEU A 232 14.52 23.28 -3.12
N GLN A 233 13.90 23.34 -4.29
CA GLN A 233 13.85 24.50 -5.18
C GLN A 233 12.46 25.14 -5.19
N TYR A 234 11.41 24.36 -4.96
CA TYR A 234 10.04 24.85 -4.96
C TYR A 234 9.31 24.35 -3.71
N LEU A 235 8.75 25.28 -2.94
CA LEU A 235 7.91 25.00 -1.77
C LEU A 235 6.60 25.76 -1.90
N ASP A 236 5.49 25.04 -2.03
CA ASP A 236 4.15 25.62 -1.99
C ASP A 236 3.38 25.11 -0.76
N LEU A 237 3.08 26.04 0.16
CA LEU A 237 2.29 25.85 1.36
C LEU A 237 0.99 26.66 1.31
N SER A 238 0.61 27.18 0.14
CA SER A 238 -0.49 28.11 0.00
C SER A 238 -1.86 27.49 0.23
N ASN A 239 -2.86 28.33 0.53
CA ASN A 239 -4.24 27.91 0.75
C ASN A 239 -4.38 26.86 1.88
N ASN A 240 -3.76 27.13 3.01
CA ASN A 240 -3.83 26.31 4.22
C ASN A 240 -4.25 27.18 5.42
N SER A 241 -4.27 26.60 6.63
CA SER A 241 -4.54 27.30 7.89
C SER A 241 -3.28 27.40 8.77
N LEU A 242 -2.10 27.52 8.16
CA LEU A 242 -0.84 27.68 8.88
C LEU A 242 -0.82 29.03 9.61
N ASN A 243 -0.23 29.07 10.81
CA ASN A 243 -0.18 30.23 11.68
C ASN A 243 1.23 30.48 12.25
N GLY A 244 1.37 31.58 13.00
CA GLY A 244 2.66 32.01 13.55
C GLY A 244 3.57 32.68 12.51
N PRO A 245 4.82 32.98 12.87
CA PRO A 245 5.76 33.66 12.00
C PRO A 245 6.33 32.75 10.91
N LEU A 246 6.76 33.37 9.80
CA LEU A 246 7.55 32.69 8.78
C LEU A 246 8.93 32.34 9.39
N PRO A 247 9.31 31.05 9.51
CA PRO A 247 10.42 30.68 10.36
C PRO A 247 11.78 30.92 9.69
N VAL A 248 12.74 31.38 10.49
CA VAL A 248 14.11 31.70 10.04
C VAL A 248 14.87 30.50 9.45
N PHE A 249 14.48 29.26 9.80
CA PHE A 249 15.13 28.07 9.25
C PHE A 249 14.96 27.93 7.74
N LEU A 250 13.98 28.61 7.12
CA LEU A 250 13.80 28.60 5.67
C LEU A 250 15.03 29.18 4.94
N ASN A 251 15.84 29.99 5.62
CA ASN A 251 17.13 30.46 5.11
C ASN A 251 18.16 29.31 4.91
N LYS A 252 17.98 28.14 5.55
CA LYS A 252 18.82 26.96 5.30
C LYS A 252 18.60 26.36 3.92
N LEU A 253 17.46 26.63 3.28
CA LEU A 253 17.11 26.14 1.95
C LEU A 253 17.75 27.02 0.87
N LYS A 254 19.08 26.88 0.70
CA LYS A 254 19.87 27.69 -0.22
C LYS A 254 19.49 27.48 -1.69
N SER A 255 18.96 26.30 -2.02
CA SER A 255 18.48 25.97 -3.37
C SER A 255 17.09 26.51 -3.69
N LEU A 256 16.37 27.06 -2.71
CA LEU A 256 14.97 27.44 -2.84
C LEU A 256 14.80 28.64 -3.78
N LYS A 257 14.03 28.49 -4.85
CA LYS A 257 13.76 29.54 -5.84
C LYS A 257 12.35 30.07 -5.73
N VAL A 258 11.43 29.28 -5.20
CA VAL A 258 10.03 29.67 -5.03
C VAL A 258 9.55 29.22 -3.65
N LEU A 259 8.99 30.17 -2.90
CA LEU A 259 8.31 29.95 -1.64
C LEU A 259 6.92 30.58 -1.72
N ASN A 260 5.88 29.77 -1.88
CA ASN A 260 4.50 30.27 -1.87
C ASN A 260 3.85 29.94 -0.53
N VAL A 261 3.54 30.98 0.26
CA VAL A 261 2.84 30.86 1.56
C VAL A 261 1.51 31.62 1.57
N ALA A 262 1.03 32.05 0.40
CA ALA A 262 -0.18 32.84 0.28
C ALA A 262 -1.42 32.13 0.85
N ARG A 263 -2.42 32.90 1.27
CA ARG A 263 -3.68 32.37 1.82
C ARG A 263 -3.45 31.42 3.02
N ASN A 264 -2.74 31.94 4.02
CA ASN A 264 -2.55 31.34 5.34
C ASN A 264 -2.88 32.37 6.44
N LYS A 265 -2.73 31.99 7.71
CA LYS A 265 -2.91 32.85 8.90
C LYS A 265 -1.56 33.23 9.52
N LEU A 266 -0.53 33.37 8.69
CA LEU A 266 0.82 33.73 9.13
C LEU A 266 0.84 35.17 9.67
N THR A 267 1.67 35.41 10.68
CA THR A 267 1.83 36.70 11.36
C THR A 267 3.30 37.11 11.40
N GLY A 268 3.60 38.31 11.90
CA GLY A 268 4.98 38.79 12.04
C GLY A 268 5.62 39.23 10.72
N LEU A 269 6.93 39.45 10.75
CA LEU A 269 7.71 39.95 9.63
C LEU A 269 8.34 38.81 8.82
N VAL A 270 8.55 39.05 7.52
CA VAL A 270 9.37 38.16 6.68
C VAL A 270 10.82 38.23 7.17
N PRO A 271 11.50 37.09 7.41
CA PRO A 271 12.92 37.07 7.77
C PRO A 271 13.77 37.89 6.79
N PRO A 272 14.68 38.76 7.27
CA PRO A 272 15.48 39.64 6.43
C PRO A 272 16.20 38.92 5.29
N GLU A 273 16.73 37.72 5.55
CA GLU A 273 17.47 36.96 4.54
C GLU A 273 16.57 36.44 3.41
N LEU A 274 15.29 36.19 3.67
CA LEU A 274 14.34 35.85 2.61
C LEU A 274 13.98 37.08 1.78
N LEU A 275 13.83 38.25 2.42
CA LEU A 275 13.62 39.53 1.73
C LEU A 275 14.80 39.89 0.84
N ASP A 276 16.04 39.72 1.32
CA ASP A 276 17.24 40.04 0.55
C ASP A 276 17.41 39.09 -0.65
N ARG A 277 17.03 37.82 -0.49
CA ARG A 277 16.97 36.85 -1.60
C ARG A 277 15.89 37.21 -2.62
N SER A 278 14.77 37.75 -2.16
CA SER A 278 13.71 38.24 -3.04
C SER A 278 14.10 39.50 -3.81
N LYS A 279 14.79 40.46 -3.17
CA LYS A 279 15.32 41.66 -3.84
C LYS A 279 16.37 41.35 -4.92
N THR A 280 17.05 40.21 -4.81
CA THR A 280 18.08 39.76 -5.75
C THR A 280 17.54 38.78 -6.80
N ASP A 281 16.21 38.61 -6.89
CA ASP A 281 15.52 37.67 -7.78
C ASP A 281 15.95 36.20 -7.64
N SER A 282 16.64 35.86 -6.55
CA SER A 282 17.08 34.49 -6.25
C SER A 282 15.99 33.66 -5.56
N LEU A 283 14.95 34.31 -5.04
CA LEU A 283 13.79 33.71 -4.41
C LEU A 283 12.52 34.49 -4.77
N SER A 284 11.56 33.84 -5.42
CA SER A 284 10.18 34.32 -5.51
C SER A 284 9.45 33.99 -4.21
N LEU A 285 8.87 35.00 -3.58
CA LEU A 285 8.06 34.90 -2.35
C LEU A 285 6.59 35.20 -2.65
#